data_AF-A0A7X3VCM1-F1
#
_entry.id   AF-A0A7X3VCM1-F1
#
_cell.length_a   1.000
_cell.length_b   1.000
_cell.length_c   1.000
_cell.angle_alpha   90.00
_cell.angle_beta   90.00
_cell.angle_gamma   90.00
#
_symmetry.space_group_name_H-M   'P 1'
#
loop_
_entity.id
_entity.type
_entity.pdbx_description
1 polymer ?
#
loop_
_entity_poly.entity_id
_entity_poly.type
_entity_poly.pdbx_seq_one_letter_code
_entity_poly.pdbx_strand_id
1 'polypeptide(L)'
;MTTGASPHLIAVSVLALELGGISMLASLIVVASVVQFAVAAWLSLLRRIITPVVSGTALMLVAVTVMSIAVGRLGDMPESAPPTAGPAMAAATPLVATMLAMRATGLLRLWGPLIGIVSGCAVTALFGL
;
A
#
# COMPACT_ATOMS: atom_id res chain seq x y z
N MET A 1 -3.22 4.02 19.51
CA MET A 1 -3.29 4.36 18.07
C MET A 1 -1.92 4.09 17.49
N THR A 2 -1.76 3.05 16.68
CA THR A 2 -0.47 2.76 16.05
C THR A 2 -0.29 3.72 14.87
N THR A 3 0.56 4.73 15.00
CA THR A 3 0.96 5.59 13.88
C THR A 3 1.78 4.76 12.90
N GLY A 4 1.16 4.37 11.78
CA GLY A 4 1.79 3.63 10.67
C GLY A 4 1.72 4.43 9.38
N ALA A 5 2.55 4.07 8.40
CA ALA A 5 2.57 4.74 7.10
C ALA A 5 1.20 4.63 6.40
N SER A 6 0.63 5.79 6.03
CA SER A 6 -0.63 5.84 5.30
C SER A 6 -0.41 5.45 3.84
N PRO A 7 -1.12 4.45 3.30
CA PRO A 7 -0.89 3.96 1.93
C PRO A 7 -1.17 5.03 0.86
N HIS A 8 -1.91 6.08 1.21
CA HIS A 8 -2.22 7.23 0.36
C HIS A 8 -0.96 8.00 -0.04
N LEU A 9 0.07 8.02 0.84
CA LEU A 9 1.33 8.69 0.56
C LEU A 9 2.17 7.94 -0.47
N ILE A 10 2.00 6.63 -0.64
CA ILE A 10 2.79 5.82 -1.58
C ILE A 10 2.53 6.29 -3.01
N ALA A 11 1.26 6.46 -3.39
CA ALA A 11 0.88 6.92 -4.73
C ALA A 11 1.47 8.30 -5.06
N VAL A 12 1.35 9.25 -4.14
CA VAL A 12 1.87 10.61 -4.31
C VAL A 12 3.40 10.63 -4.32
N SER A 13 4.05 9.78 -3.51
CA SER A 13 5.50 9.66 -3.46
C SER A 13 6.09 9.14 -4.77
N VAL A 14 5.46 8.13 -5.38
CA VAL A 14 5.88 7.61 -6.70
C VAL A 14 5.82 8.72 -7.75
N LEU A 15 4.69 9.44 -7.81
CA LEU A 15 4.50 10.53 -8.78
C LEU A 15 5.52 11.67 -8.55
N ALA A 16 5.77 12.04 -7.30
CA ALA A 16 6.74 13.09 -6.97
C ALA A 16 8.18 12.69 -7.33
N LEU A 17 8.53 11.40 -7.14
CA LEU A 17 9.84 10.88 -7.53
C LEU A 17 10.02 10.89 -9.04
N GLU A 18 9.00 10.52 -9.81
CA GLU A 18 9.05 10.55 -11.29
C GLU A 18 9.19 11.97 -11.84
N LEU A 19 8.53 12.95 -11.24
CA LEU A 19 8.50 14.33 -11.74
C LEU A 19 9.69 15.19 -11.28
N GLY A 20 10.22 14.98 -10.07
CA GLY A 20 11.22 15.87 -9.49
C GLY A 20 12.18 15.23 -8.48
N GLY A 21 12.15 13.91 -8.35
CA GLY A 21 13.08 13.17 -7.49
C GLY A 21 12.89 13.40 -5.98
N ILE A 22 13.91 13.01 -5.21
CA ILE A 22 13.85 12.93 -3.74
C ILE A 22 13.71 14.31 -3.07
N SER A 23 14.30 15.35 -3.67
CA SER A 23 14.21 16.72 -3.15
C SER A 23 12.78 17.27 -3.23
N MET A 24 12.07 17.02 -4.35
CA MET A 24 10.67 17.41 -4.51
C MET A 24 9.76 16.66 -3.51
N LEU A 25 9.97 15.36 -3.36
CA LEU A 25 9.25 14.55 -2.38
C LEU A 25 9.45 15.09 -0.95
N ALA A 26 10.68 15.41 -0.54
CA ALA A 26 10.96 15.93 0.79
C ALA A 26 10.22 17.27 1.05
N SER A 27 10.25 18.19 0.08
CA SER A 27 9.53 19.47 0.19
C SER A 27 8.02 19.29 0.29
N LEU A 28 7.43 18.40 -0.52
CA LEU A 28 6.02 18.07 -0.47
C LEU A 28 5.60 17.47 0.87
N ILE A 29 6.43 16.62 1.48
CA ILE A 29 6.17 16.07 2.82
C ILE A 29 6.11 17.19 3.86
N VAL A 30 7.09 18.09 3.86
CA VAL A 30 7.12 19.22 4.82
C VAL A 30 5.88 20.10 4.66
N VAL A 31 5.53 20.45 3.42
CA VAL A 31 4.31 21.24 3.14
C VAL A 31 3.06 20.47 3.56
N ALA A 32 2.96 19.18 3.24
CA ALA A 32 1.82 18.34 3.61
C ALA A 32 1.65 18.24 5.13
N SER A 33 2.74 18.15 5.91
CA SER A 33 2.67 18.13 7.38
C SER A 33 2.16 19.45 7.95
N VAL A 34 2.59 20.60 7.41
CA VAL A 34 2.08 21.92 7.82
C VAL A 34 0.59 22.05 7.51
N VAL A 35 0.18 21.62 6.31
CA VAL A 35 -1.23 21.62 5.90
C VAL A 35 -2.06 20.68 6.78
N GLN A 36 -1.56 19.47 7.09
CA GLN A 36 -2.24 18.55 8.01
C GLN A 36 -2.43 19.14 9.40
N PHE A 37 -1.44 19.88 9.91
CA PHE A 37 -1.54 20.55 11.20
C PHE A 37 -2.60 21.67 11.18
N ALA A 38 -2.65 22.45 10.10
CA ALA A 38 -3.66 23.49 9.90
C ALA A 38 -5.08 22.91 9.77
N VAL A 39 -5.24 21.84 8.98
CA VAL A 39 -6.51 21.12 8.82
C VAL A 39 -6.93 20.46 10.13
N ALA A 40 -5.98 19.96 10.93
CA ALA A 40 -6.27 19.38 12.24
C ALA A 40 -6.86 20.42 13.20
N ALA A 41 -6.43 21.68 13.14
CA ALA A 41 -7.04 22.77 13.90
C ALA A 41 -8.49 23.07 13.46
N TRP A 42 -8.85 22.74 12.22
CA TRP A 42 -10.21 22.90 11.67
C TRP A 42 -11.06 21.62 11.70
N LEU A 43 -10.58 20.51 12.27
CA LEU A 43 -11.30 19.24 12.33
C LEU A 43 -12.68 19.33 13.01
N SER A 44 -12.84 20.23 13.99
CA SER A 44 -14.13 20.46 14.65
C SER A 44 -15.18 21.03 13.69
N LEU A 45 -14.78 21.88 12.75
CA LEU A 45 -15.62 22.45 11.72
C LEU A 45 -15.83 21.47 10.55
N LEU A 46 -14.76 20.75 10.18
CA LEU A 46 -14.74 19.85 9.03
C LEU A 46 -15.57 18.58 9.25
N ARG A 47 -15.68 18.08 10.50
CA ARG A 47 -16.60 16.98 10.84
C ARG A 47 -18.07 17.26 10.54
N ARG A 48 -18.47 18.53 10.42
CA ARG A 48 -19.84 18.90 10.05
C ARG A 48 -20.08 18.86 8.54
N ILE A 49 -19.02 18.95 7.74
CA ILE A 49 -19.06 19.00 6.27
C ILE A 49 -18.70 17.64 5.65
N ILE A 50 -17.70 16.95 6.20
CA ILE A 50 -17.30 15.61 5.76
C ILE A 50 -18.27 14.60 6.36
N THR A 51 -19.30 14.28 5.59
CA THR A 51 -20.20 13.17 5.89
C THR A 51 -19.46 11.84 5.73
N PRO A 52 -19.85 10.79 6.48
CA PRO A 52 -19.23 9.47 6.40
C PRO A 52 -19.24 8.88 4.98
N VAL A 53 -20.18 9.31 4.13
CA VAL A 53 -20.26 8.91 2.72
C VAL A 53 -19.06 9.42 1.91
N VAL A 54 -18.71 10.70 2.04
CA VAL A 54 -17.57 11.30 1.30
C VAL A 54 -16.24 10.74 1.80
N SER A 55 -16.11 10.55 3.13
CA SER A 55 -14.92 9.92 3.68
C SER A 55 -14.77 8.46 3.22
N GLY A 56 -15.88 7.73 3.14
CA GLY A 56 -15.90 6.35 2.69
C GLY A 56 -15.49 6.20 1.22
N THR A 57 -16.02 7.05 0.33
CA THR A 57 -15.65 7.02 -1.09
C THR A 57 -14.19 7.41 -1.30
N ALA A 58 -13.67 8.42 -0.59
CA ALA A 58 -12.26 8.79 -0.65
C ALA A 58 -11.34 7.63 -0.21
N LEU A 59 -11.67 6.95 0.88
CA LEU A 59 -10.92 5.77 1.35
C LEU A 59 -10.95 4.62 0.35
N MET A 60 -12.10 4.35 -0.27
CA MET A 60 -12.23 3.34 -1.33
C MET A 60 -11.37 3.69 -2.55
N LEU A 61 -11.41 4.94 -3.01
CA LEU A 61 -10.59 5.39 -4.13
C LEU A 61 -9.10 5.16 -3.87
N VAL A 62 -8.65 5.45 -2.65
CA VAL A 62 -7.23 5.26 -2.35
C VAL A 62 -6.85 3.78 -2.27
N ALA A 63 -7.71 2.92 -1.70
CA ALA A 63 -7.49 1.49 -1.73
C ALA A 63 -7.34 0.98 -3.19
N VAL A 64 -8.20 1.46 -4.09
CA VAL A 64 -8.13 1.15 -5.52
C VAL A 64 -6.82 1.66 -6.14
N THR A 65 -6.43 2.91 -5.88
CA THR A 65 -5.17 3.47 -6.42
C THR A 65 -3.94 2.68 -5.98
N VAL A 66 -3.88 2.33 -4.70
CA VAL A 66 -2.76 1.55 -4.13
C VAL A 66 -2.71 0.15 -4.75
N MET A 67 -3.87 -0.48 -4.92
CA MET A 67 -3.98 -1.77 -5.59
C MET A 67 -3.48 -1.71 -7.03
N SER A 68 -3.90 -0.69 -7.80
CA SER A 68 -3.43 -0.52 -9.18
C SER A 68 -1.92 -0.33 -9.28
N ILE A 69 -1.33 0.43 -8.35
CA ILE A 69 0.13 0.60 -8.29
C ILE A 69 0.81 -0.73 -7.99
N ALA A 70 0.32 -1.48 -7.01
CA ALA A 70 0.89 -2.78 -6.64
C ALA A 70 0.83 -3.77 -7.82
N VAL A 71 -0.31 -3.85 -8.53
CA VAL A 71 -0.46 -4.68 -9.73
C VAL A 71 0.47 -4.23 -10.85
N GLY A 72 0.69 -2.93 -11.03
CA GLY A 72 1.67 -2.42 -11.98
C GLY A 72 3.09 -2.93 -11.69
N ARG A 73 3.48 -2.94 -10.41
CA ARG A 73 4.80 -3.43 -9.97
C ARG A 73 4.99 -4.94 -10.10
N LEU A 74 3.92 -5.73 -10.21
CA LEU A 74 4.04 -7.16 -10.53
C LEU A 74 4.60 -7.40 -11.94
N GLY A 75 4.45 -6.43 -12.85
CA GLY A 75 5.01 -6.48 -14.20
C GLY A 75 6.49 -6.13 -14.29
N ASP A 76 7.06 -5.46 -13.27
CA ASP A 76 8.47 -5.04 -13.22
C ASP A 76 9.39 -6.19 -12.77
N MET A 77 9.35 -7.32 -13.48
CA MET A 77 10.25 -8.44 -13.22
C MET A 77 11.59 -8.29 -13.96
N PRO A 78 12.71 -8.67 -13.34
CA PRO A 78 14.01 -8.67 -14.01
C PRO A 78 13.98 -9.61 -15.22
N GLU A 79 14.58 -9.18 -16.32
CA GLU A 79 14.57 -9.90 -17.61
C GLU A 79 15.27 -11.27 -17.57
N SER A 80 16.01 -11.54 -16.49
CA SER A 80 16.62 -12.83 -16.16
C SER A 80 15.67 -13.85 -15.51
N ALA A 81 14.42 -13.47 -15.21
CA ALA A 81 13.44 -14.35 -14.58
C ALA A 81 12.73 -15.26 -15.61
N PRO A 82 12.45 -16.54 -15.27
CA PRO A 82 11.61 -17.40 -16.11
C PRO A 82 10.23 -16.76 -16.34
N PRO A 83 9.64 -16.84 -17.56
CA PRO A 83 8.34 -16.23 -17.86
C PRO A 83 7.17 -16.79 -17.02
N THR A 84 7.39 -17.92 -16.34
CA THR A 84 6.44 -18.55 -15.41
C THR A 84 6.53 -18.02 -13.97
N ALA A 85 7.61 -17.34 -13.59
CA ALA A 85 7.83 -16.85 -12.23
C ALA A 85 6.87 -15.69 -11.86
N GLY A 86 6.57 -14.80 -12.80
CA GLY A 86 5.62 -13.69 -12.62
C GLY A 86 4.21 -14.14 -12.29
N PRO A 87 3.59 -14.94 -13.16
CA PRO A 87 2.26 -15.50 -12.90
C PRO A 87 2.22 -16.34 -11.62
N ALA A 88 3.27 -17.12 -11.34
CA ALA A 88 3.35 -17.95 -10.13
C ALA A 88 3.41 -17.11 -8.85
N MET A 89 4.23 -16.06 -8.81
CA MET A 89 4.32 -15.13 -7.67
C MET A 89 3.01 -14.34 -7.49
N ALA A 90 2.44 -13.86 -8.59
CA ALA A 90 1.18 -13.14 -8.64
C ALA A 90 -0.01 -13.99 -8.18
N ALA A 91 0.01 -15.31 -8.41
CA ALA A 91 -1.00 -16.23 -7.92
C ALA A 91 -0.73 -16.65 -6.48
N ALA A 92 0.50 -17.03 -6.13
CA ALA A 92 0.83 -17.58 -4.82
C ALA A 92 0.64 -16.57 -3.68
N THR A 93 1.05 -15.32 -3.87
CA THR A 93 0.99 -14.28 -2.84
C THR A 93 -0.45 -13.99 -2.37
N PRO A 94 -1.42 -13.66 -3.25
CA PRO A 94 -2.80 -13.44 -2.83
C PRO A 94 -3.50 -14.72 -2.38
N LEU A 95 -3.14 -15.88 -2.93
CA LEU A 95 -3.75 -17.16 -2.53
C LEU A 95 -3.37 -17.52 -1.10
N VAL A 96 -2.09 -17.38 -0.73
CA VAL A 96 -1.64 -17.55 0.66
C VAL A 96 -2.24 -16.48 1.58
N ALA A 97 -2.26 -15.22 1.15
CA ALA A 97 -2.86 -14.14 1.94
C ALA A 97 -4.37 -14.40 2.21
N THR A 98 -5.11 -14.86 1.21
CA THR A 98 -6.54 -15.18 1.32
C THR A 98 -6.77 -16.42 2.19
N MET A 99 -5.97 -17.47 1.99
CA MET A 99 -6.06 -18.71 2.75
C MET A 99 -5.76 -18.47 4.24
N LEU A 100 -4.78 -17.60 4.52
CA LEU A 100 -4.46 -17.17 5.87
C LEU A 100 -5.54 -16.27 6.46
N ALA A 101 -6.13 -15.36 5.68
CA ALA A 101 -7.25 -14.53 6.14
C ALA A 101 -8.49 -15.37 6.50
N MET A 102 -8.73 -16.47 5.79
CA MET A 102 -9.82 -17.41 6.08
C MET A 102 -9.55 -18.33 7.28
N ARG A 103 -8.29 -18.72 7.52
CA ARG A 103 -7.92 -19.63 8.62
C ARG A 103 -7.43 -18.96 9.90
N ALA A 104 -7.02 -17.70 9.87
CA ALA A 104 -6.43 -17.03 11.01
C ALA A 104 -7.50 -16.54 12.00
N THR A 105 -7.53 -17.14 13.19
CA THR A 105 -8.29 -16.68 14.35
C THR A 105 -7.37 -15.95 15.33
N GLY A 106 -7.85 -14.84 15.90
CA GLY A 106 -7.14 -14.12 16.97
C GLY A 106 -5.79 -13.50 16.56
N LEU A 107 -4.74 -13.79 17.34
CA LEU A 107 -3.40 -13.19 17.21
C LEU A 107 -2.73 -13.45 15.85
N LEU A 108 -3.06 -14.56 15.18
CA LEU A 108 -2.57 -14.89 13.83
C LEU A 108 -3.03 -13.88 12.77
N ARG A 109 -4.16 -13.21 12.99
CA ARG A 109 -4.68 -12.19 12.06
C ARG A 109 -3.85 -10.90 12.11
N LEU A 110 -3.17 -10.63 13.23
CA LEU A 110 -2.24 -9.52 13.39
C LEU A 110 -0.94 -9.76 12.61
N TRP A 111 -0.49 -11.02 12.55
CA TRP A 111 0.69 -11.46 11.80
C TRP A 111 0.41 -11.76 10.33
N GLY A 112 -0.86 -11.70 9.90
CA GLY A 112 -1.30 -12.03 8.55
C GLY A 112 -0.49 -11.36 7.43
N PRO A 113 -0.27 -10.03 7.47
CA PRO A 113 0.54 -9.34 6.45
C PRO A 113 1.99 -9.82 6.41
N LEU A 114 2.58 -10.10 7.58
CA LEU A 114 3.98 -10.50 7.71
C LEU A 114 4.19 -11.92 7.17
N ILE A 115 3.26 -12.83 7.47
CA ILE A 115 3.25 -14.19 6.94
C ILE A 115 3.01 -14.17 5.42
N GLY A 116 2.15 -13.28 4.93
CA GLY A 116 1.94 -13.06 3.50
C GLY A 116 3.25 -12.68 2.79
N ILE A 117 3.99 -11.71 3.31
CA ILE A 117 5.30 -11.28 2.78
C ILE A 117 6.29 -12.44 2.79
N VAL A 118 6.44 -13.14 3.93
CA VAL A 118 7.37 -14.26 4.07
C VAL A 118 7.04 -15.39 3.09
N SER A 119 5.75 -15.68 2.88
CA SER A 119 5.33 -16.69 1.91
C SER A 119 5.65 -16.30 0.47
N GLY A 120 5.47 -15.04 0.10
CA GLY A 120 5.85 -14.52 -1.21
C GLY A 120 7.35 -14.62 -1.45
N CYS A 121 8.16 -14.21 -0.46
CA CYS A 121 9.62 -14.33 -0.51
C CYS A 121 10.09 -15.79 -0.59
N ALA A 122 9.43 -16.71 0.11
CA ALA A 122 9.77 -18.13 0.05
C ALA A 122 9.49 -18.73 -1.34
N VAL A 123 8.39 -18.33 -1.97
CA VAL A 123 8.04 -18.77 -3.33
C VAL A 123 9.05 -18.22 -4.34
N THR A 124 9.43 -16.95 -4.27
CA THR A 124 10.44 -16.40 -5.21
C THR A 124 11.81 -17.04 -5.02
N ALA A 125 12.22 -17.28 -3.77
CA ALA A 125 13.48 -17.94 -3.45
C ALA A 125 13.56 -19.37 -4.03
N LEU A 126 12.44 -20.10 -4.04
CA LEU A 126 12.34 -21.43 -4.66
C LEU A 126 12.51 -21.40 -6.19
N PHE A 127 12.19 -20.28 -6.84
CA PHE A 127 12.40 -20.07 -8.28
C PHE A 127 13.78 -19.47 -8.61
N GLY A 128 14.64 -19.23 -7.61
CA GLY A 128 16.01 -18.73 -7.81
C GLY A 128 16.12 -17.20 -7.92
N LEU A 129 15.14 -16.46 -7.41
CA LEU A 129 15.13 -14.98 -7.29
C LEU A 129 15.26 -14.57 -5.83
#